data_AF-A0A436E9W3-F1
#
_entry.id   AF-A0A436E9W3-F1
#
_cell.length_a   1.000
_cell.length_b   1.000
_cell.length_c   1.000
_cell.angle_alpha   90.00
_cell.angle_beta   90.00
_cell.angle_gamma   90.00
#
_symmetry.space_group_name_H-M   'P 1'
#
loop_
_entity.id
_entity.type
_entity.pdbx_description
1 polymer ?
#
loop_
_entity_poly.entity_id
_entity_poly.type
_entity_poly.pdbx_seq_one_letter_code
_entity_poly.pdbx_strand_id
1 'polypeptide(L)'
;ARSFGAEGIGLCRTEHMFFDGDRIVAMREMILADTEKDRRAALAKLLPMQRSDFLELFEIMAGLPVTIRLLDPPLHEFLPKTEEEVAEVAAAMKVSPDKLRQRTEALHEFNPMLGHRGCRLAVSYPEIAEMQARAIFEAAVEAGRKAGALVVPEIMVPLVGLVKELDYVKARIDAVAKSVMEETGVKIDYLTGTMIELPRAAIRAHVIAESAEFFS
;
A
#
# COMPACT_ATOMS: atom_id res chain seq x y z
N ALA A 1 -18.86 12.01 -2.04
CA ALA A 1 -18.61 12.30 -0.61
C ALA A 1 -18.46 13.80 -0.35
N ARG A 2 -17.45 14.48 -0.92
CA ARG A 2 -17.20 15.91 -0.72
C ARG A 2 -18.43 16.81 -0.98
N SER A 3 -19.16 16.59 -2.07
CA SER A 3 -20.39 17.33 -2.40
C SER A 3 -21.52 17.21 -1.38
N PHE A 4 -21.46 16.22 -0.49
CA PHE A 4 -22.41 15.98 0.60
C PHE A 4 -21.88 16.44 1.96
N GLY A 5 -20.77 17.18 2.01
CA GLY A 5 -20.23 17.77 3.25
C GLY A 5 -19.18 16.94 3.98
N ALA A 6 -18.59 15.93 3.34
CA ALA A 6 -17.47 15.21 3.94
C ALA A 6 -16.24 16.14 4.09
N GLU A 7 -15.65 16.15 5.29
CA GLU A 7 -14.55 17.05 5.68
C GLU A 7 -13.15 16.46 5.41
N GLY A 8 -13.09 15.33 4.69
CA GLY A 8 -11.85 14.61 4.43
C GLY A 8 -12.14 13.15 4.06
N ILE A 9 -11.08 12.37 3.93
CA ILE A 9 -11.15 10.91 3.76
C ILE A 9 -10.43 10.27 4.94
N GLY A 10 -11.18 9.60 5.83
CA GLY A 10 -10.58 8.83 6.93
C GLY A 10 -10.06 7.45 6.53
N LEU A 11 -10.39 6.96 5.33
CA LEU A 11 -9.92 5.67 4.83
C LEU A 11 -9.97 5.59 3.30
N CYS A 12 -8.83 5.76 2.64
CA CYS A 12 -8.60 5.37 1.26
C CYS A 12 -7.96 3.97 1.22
N ARG A 13 -8.66 3.00 0.62
CA ARG A 13 -8.24 1.61 0.50
C ARG A 13 -7.45 1.40 -0.78
N THR A 14 -6.17 1.07 -0.66
CA THR A 14 -5.27 0.94 -1.81
C THR A 14 -5.44 -0.37 -2.58
N GLU A 15 -6.01 -1.40 -1.96
CA GLU A 15 -6.22 -2.71 -2.60
C GLU A 15 -7.07 -2.63 -3.88
N HIS A 16 -8.07 -1.74 -3.92
CA HIS A 16 -8.90 -1.53 -5.10
C HIS A 16 -8.11 -0.95 -6.29
N MET A 17 -6.99 -0.27 -6.03
CA MET A 17 -6.12 0.30 -7.07
C MET A 17 -5.26 -0.76 -7.79
N PHE A 18 -5.34 -2.04 -7.40
CA PHE A 18 -4.55 -3.12 -7.99
C PHE A 18 -5.35 -4.12 -8.82
N PHE A 19 -6.69 -4.13 -8.75
CA PHE A 19 -7.50 -5.16 -9.39
C PHE A 19 -7.78 -4.93 -10.89
N ASP A 20 -7.60 -3.71 -11.39
CA ASP A 20 -8.03 -3.35 -12.75
C ASP A 20 -6.93 -3.51 -13.81
N GLY A 21 -7.30 -4.11 -14.95
CA GLY A 21 -6.52 -4.09 -16.19
C GLY A 21 -5.06 -4.50 -16.04
N ASP A 22 -4.13 -3.64 -16.44
CA ASP A 22 -2.69 -3.96 -16.39
C ASP A 22 -2.13 -4.02 -14.96
N ARG A 23 -2.85 -3.48 -13.96
CA ARG A 23 -2.40 -3.44 -12.55
C ARG A 23 -2.41 -4.83 -11.94
N ILE A 24 -3.46 -5.62 -12.19
CA ILE A 24 -3.53 -6.98 -11.65
C ILE A 24 -2.42 -7.86 -12.24
N VAL A 25 -2.02 -7.61 -13.49
CA VAL A 25 -0.90 -8.32 -14.13
C VAL A 25 0.41 -7.99 -13.41
N ALA A 26 0.73 -6.70 -13.21
CA ALA A 26 1.94 -6.30 -12.49
C ALA A 26 1.95 -6.78 -11.02
N MET A 27 0.79 -6.80 -10.36
CA MET A 27 0.66 -7.36 -9.01
C MET A 27 0.94 -8.87 -8.99
N ARG A 28 0.41 -9.63 -9.96
CA ARG A 28 0.69 -11.07 -10.09
C ARG A 28 2.15 -11.34 -10.43
N GLU A 29 2.78 -10.50 -11.25
CA GLU A 29 4.22 -10.61 -11.55
C GLU A 29 5.05 -10.46 -10.27
N MET A 30 4.71 -9.48 -9.43
CA MET A 30 5.33 -9.29 -8.11
C MET A 30 5.13 -10.53 -7.24
N ILE A 31 3.92 -11.10 -7.20
CA ILE A 31 3.63 -12.29 -6.39
C ILE A 31 4.43 -13.51 -6.86
N LEU A 32 4.62 -13.70 -8.18
CA LEU A 32 5.35 -14.84 -8.75
C LEU A 32 6.87 -14.69 -8.75
N ALA A 33 7.39 -13.51 -8.41
CA ALA A 33 8.82 -13.24 -8.42
C ALA A 33 9.56 -13.96 -7.27
N ASP A 34 10.65 -14.62 -7.62
CA ASP A 34 11.47 -15.42 -6.69
C ASP A 34 12.48 -14.54 -5.93
N THR A 35 12.83 -13.37 -6.48
CA THR A 35 13.83 -12.46 -5.90
C THR A 35 13.24 -11.08 -5.58
N GLU A 36 13.83 -10.38 -4.60
CA GLU A 36 13.46 -9.00 -4.28
C GLU A 36 13.65 -8.07 -5.50
N LYS A 37 14.73 -8.29 -6.27
CA LYS A 37 15.01 -7.52 -7.48
C LYS A 37 13.85 -7.60 -8.48
N ASP A 38 13.33 -8.80 -8.72
CA ASP A 38 12.23 -9.02 -9.65
C ASP A 38 10.90 -8.46 -9.09
N ARG A 39 10.67 -8.59 -7.77
CA ARG A 39 9.52 -7.94 -7.11
C ARG A 39 9.54 -6.43 -7.28
N ARG A 40 10.69 -5.79 -7.06
CA ARG A 40 10.87 -4.35 -7.26
C ARG A 40 10.64 -3.94 -8.72
N ALA A 41 11.07 -4.76 -9.68
CA ALA A 41 10.83 -4.49 -11.10
C ALA A 41 9.33 -4.53 -11.45
N ALA A 42 8.57 -5.47 -10.88
CA ALA A 42 7.13 -5.53 -11.04
C ALA A 42 6.43 -4.34 -10.33
N LEU A 43 6.83 -4.02 -9.10
CA LEU A 43 6.31 -2.87 -8.35
C LEU A 43 6.59 -1.53 -9.06
N ALA A 44 7.70 -1.40 -9.78
CA ALA A 44 8.00 -0.19 -10.57
C ALA A 44 6.99 0.04 -11.71
N LYS A 45 6.32 -1.01 -12.20
CA LYS A 45 5.22 -0.89 -13.17
C LYS A 45 3.95 -0.33 -12.52
N LEU A 46 3.70 -0.66 -11.26
CA LEU A 46 2.55 -0.18 -10.47
C LEU A 46 2.71 1.26 -10.01
N LEU A 47 3.93 1.69 -9.71
CA LEU A 47 4.24 3.03 -9.21
C LEU A 47 3.58 4.17 -10.00
N PRO A 48 3.76 4.31 -11.33
CA PRO A 48 3.16 5.42 -12.08
C PRO A 48 1.63 5.37 -12.08
N MET A 49 1.04 4.16 -11.99
CA MET A 49 -0.41 3.96 -11.99
C MET A 49 -1.01 4.41 -10.64
N GLN A 50 -0.43 3.96 -9.52
CA GLN A 50 -0.85 4.42 -8.19
C GLN A 50 -0.62 5.91 -7.97
N ARG A 51 0.52 6.44 -8.43
CA ARG A 51 0.82 7.88 -8.34
C ARG A 51 -0.25 8.70 -9.06
N SER A 52 -0.72 8.25 -10.22
CA SER A 52 -1.81 8.91 -10.94
C SER A 52 -3.10 8.93 -10.14
N ASP A 53 -3.46 7.80 -9.50
CA ASP A 53 -4.68 7.72 -8.70
C ASP A 53 -4.63 8.65 -7.48
N PHE A 54 -3.48 8.70 -6.79
CA PHE A 54 -3.31 9.59 -5.64
C PHE A 54 -3.29 11.06 -6.04
N LEU A 55 -2.72 11.39 -7.21
CA LEU A 55 -2.71 12.76 -7.72
C LEU A 55 -4.14 13.24 -7.95
N GLU A 56 -4.96 12.44 -8.64
CA GLU A 56 -6.38 12.75 -8.85
C GLU A 56 -7.12 12.85 -7.51
N LEU A 57 -6.85 11.93 -6.57
CA LEU A 57 -7.44 11.95 -5.24
C LEU A 57 -7.13 13.25 -4.49
N PHE A 58 -5.87 13.68 -4.49
CA PHE A 58 -5.43 14.91 -3.82
C PHE A 58 -5.97 16.16 -4.49
N GLU A 59 -6.09 16.19 -5.82
CA GLU A 59 -6.72 17.30 -6.56
C GLU A 59 -8.22 17.40 -6.18
N ILE A 60 -8.93 16.27 -6.15
CA ILE A 60 -10.35 16.21 -5.75
C ILE A 60 -10.54 16.63 -4.29
N MET A 61 -9.58 16.34 -3.41
CA MET A 61 -9.64 16.60 -1.98
C MET A 61 -8.84 17.83 -1.54
N ALA A 62 -8.46 18.71 -2.48
CA ALA A 62 -7.64 19.88 -2.19
C ALA A 62 -8.18 20.67 -0.97
N GLY A 63 -7.31 20.87 0.02
CA GLY A 63 -7.60 21.56 1.27
C GLY A 63 -8.20 20.69 2.40
N LEU A 64 -8.40 19.39 2.19
CA LEU A 64 -8.94 18.45 3.18
C LEU A 64 -7.97 17.28 3.42
N PRO A 65 -7.96 16.68 4.63
CA PRO A 65 -7.11 15.53 4.96
C PRO A 65 -7.53 14.28 4.17
N VAL A 66 -6.53 13.47 3.82
CA VAL A 66 -6.71 12.19 3.13
C VAL A 66 -5.83 11.13 3.79
N THR A 67 -6.47 10.24 4.54
CA THR A 67 -5.87 9.07 5.20
C THR A 67 -5.84 7.89 4.23
N ILE A 68 -4.63 7.46 3.87
CA ILE A 68 -4.36 6.39 2.91
C ILE A 68 -3.89 5.16 3.67
N ARG A 69 -4.63 4.07 3.54
CA ARG A 69 -4.27 2.78 4.14
C ARG A 69 -3.41 1.98 3.17
N LEU A 70 -2.24 1.55 3.63
CA LEU A 70 -1.36 0.65 2.88
C LEU A 70 -2.04 -0.70 2.59
N LEU A 71 -1.44 -1.49 1.70
CA LEU A 71 -1.99 -2.77 1.26
C LEU A 71 -2.32 -3.67 2.46
N ASP A 72 -3.58 -4.10 2.51
CA ASP A 72 -4.15 -4.87 3.61
C ASP A 72 -4.43 -6.35 3.28
N PRO A 73 -5.01 -6.74 2.13
CA PRO A 73 -5.37 -8.15 1.90
C PRO A 73 -4.14 -9.05 1.71
N PRO A 74 -4.27 -10.35 2.03
CA PRO A 74 -3.24 -11.35 1.74
C PRO A 74 -3.05 -11.52 0.22
N LEU A 75 -1.83 -11.90 -0.17
CA LEU A 75 -1.44 -11.95 -1.59
C LEU A 75 -2.27 -12.93 -2.44
N HIS A 76 -2.80 -13.99 -1.83
CA HIS A 76 -3.62 -14.98 -2.55
C HIS A 76 -4.92 -14.38 -3.10
N GLU A 77 -5.39 -13.23 -2.61
CA GLU A 77 -6.58 -12.56 -3.16
C GLU A 77 -6.37 -12.02 -4.58
N PHE A 78 -5.12 -11.80 -5.00
CA PHE A 78 -4.77 -11.33 -6.34
C PHE A 78 -4.51 -12.47 -7.34
N LEU A 79 -4.48 -13.71 -6.86
CA LEU A 79 -4.23 -14.89 -7.69
C LEU A 79 -5.54 -15.45 -8.27
N PRO A 80 -5.49 -16.09 -9.46
CA PRO A 80 -6.66 -16.71 -10.06
C PRO A 80 -7.20 -17.85 -9.17
N LYS A 81 -8.53 -18.01 -9.18
CA LYS A 81 -9.25 -18.95 -8.32
C LYS A 81 -9.75 -20.18 -9.09
N THR A 82 -9.93 -20.07 -10.40
CA THR A 82 -10.39 -21.17 -11.25
C THR A 82 -9.27 -21.68 -12.16
N GLU A 83 -9.36 -22.94 -12.59
CA GLU A 83 -8.39 -23.52 -13.53
C GLU A 83 -8.39 -22.80 -14.89
N GLU A 84 -9.54 -22.28 -15.32
CA GLU A 84 -9.67 -21.47 -16.53
C GLU A 84 -8.88 -20.16 -16.38
N GLU A 85 -9.07 -19.43 -15.27
CA GLU A 85 -8.30 -18.21 -14.98
C GLU A 85 -6.80 -18.49 -14.83
N VAL A 86 -6.42 -19.63 -14.24
CA VAL A 86 -5.00 -20.04 -14.14
C VAL A 86 -4.37 -20.18 -15.52
N ALA A 87 -5.06 -20.83 -16.46
CA ALA A 87 -4.56 -21.01 -17.83
C ALA A 87 -4.42 -19.66 -18.56
N GLU A 88 -5.42 -18.78 -18.44
CA GLU A 88 -5.40 -17.44 -19.05
C GLU A 88 -4.28 -16.57 -18.50
N VAL A 89 -4.13 -16.53 -17.18
CA VAL A 89 -3.10 -15.74 -16.50
C VAL A 89 -1.71 -16.26 -16.80
N ALA A 90 -1.53 -17.59 -16.79
CA ALA A 90 -0.25 -18.21 -17.14
C ALA A 90 0.18 -17.85 -18.58
N ALA A 91 -0.76 -17.91 -19.53
CA ALA A 91 -0.51 -17.52 -20.92
C ALA A 91 -0.16 -16.04 -21.07
N ALA A 92 -0.92 -15.15 -20.42
CA ALA A 92 -0.70 -13.70 -20.47
C ALA A 92 0.66 -13.31 -19.89
N MET A 93 1.05 -13.93 -18.78
CA MET A 93 2.32 -13.66 -18.08
C MET A 93 3.51 -14.45 -18.63
N LYS A 94 3.28 -15.34 -19.61
CA LYS A 94 4.30 -16.25 -20.18
C LYS A 94 5.00 -17.10 -19.10
N VAL A 95 4.24 -17.57 -18.12
CA VAL A 95 4.70 -18.47 -17.05
C VAL A 95 4.03 -19.83 -17.18
N SER A 96 4.62 -20.87 -16.57
CA SER A 96 3.95 -22.18 -16.50
C SER A 96 2.71 -22.12 -15.62
N PRO A 97 1.56 -22.70 -16.03
CA PRO A 97 0.41 -22.91 -15.16
C PRO A 97 0.76 -23.61 -13.84
N ASP A 98 1.74 -24.53 -13.86
CA ASP A 98 2.18 -25.24 -12.66
C ASP A 98 2.89 -24.31 -11.67
N LYS A 99 3.67 -23.33 -12.17
CA LYS A 99 4.30 -22.31 -11.30
C LYS A 99 3.22 -21.48 -10.60
N LEU A 100 2.16 -21.13 -11.33
CA LEU A 100 1.04 -20.36 -10.79
C LEU A 100 0.28 -21.19 -9.73
N ARG A 101 -0.03 -22.46 -10.00
CA ARG A 101 -0.66 -23.37 -9.03
C ARG A 101 0.18 -23.52 -7.76
N GLN A 102 1.47 -23.81 -7.90
CA GLN A 102 2.38 -23.94 -6.77
C GLN A 102 2.43 -22.67 -5.92
N ARG A 103 2.41 -21.49 -6.56
CA ARG A 103 2.39 -20.22 -5.83
C ARG A 103 1.06 -19.98 -5.13
N THR A 104 -0.06 -20.27 -5.78
CA THR A 104 -1.40 -20.17 -5.17
C THR A 104 -1.52 -21.09 -3.97
N GLU A 105 -1.06 -22.33 -4.08
CA GLU A 105 -1.06 -23.30 -2.97
C GLU A 105 -0.12 -22.85 -1.84
N ALA A 106 1.07 -22.34 -2.16
CA ALA A 106 2.02 -21.84 -1.15
C ALA A 106 1.50 -20.61 -0.37
N LEU A 107 0.63 -19.81 -0.99
CA LEU A 107 0.00 -18.64 -0.36
C LEU A 107 -1.38 -18.94 0.19
N HIS A 108 -1.87 -20.18 0.07
CA HIS A 108 -3.17 -20.56 0.62
C HIS A 108 -3.11 -20.58 2.15
N GLU A 109 -4.06 -19.90 2.77
CA GLU A 109 -4.17 -19.82 4.22
C GLU A 109 -5.48 -20.42 4.69
N PHE A 110 -5.44 -21.17 5.80
CA PHE A 110 -6.66 -21.74 6.40
C PHE A 110 -7.64 -20.65 6.87
N ASN A 111 -7.11 -19.55 7.43
CA ASN A 111 -7.89 -18.40 7.89
C ASN A 111 -7.28 -17.07 7.38
N PRO A 112 -7.59 -16.65 6.13
CA PRO A 112 -7.04 -15.44 5.52
C PRO A 112 -7.22 -14.15 6.33
N MET A 113 -8.30 -14.05 7.11
CA MET A 113 -8.57 -12.89 7.96
C MET A 113 -7.47 -12.66 9.02
N LEU A 114 -6.80 -13.73 9.48
CA LEU A 114 -5.77 -13.68 10.52
C LEU A 114 -4.37 -14.03 9.97
N GLY A 115 -4.21 -14.09 8.65
CA GLY A 115 -3.02 -14.60 7.98
C GLY A 115 -1.94 -13.55 7.69
N HIS A 116 -1.19 -13.76 6.61
CA HIS A 116 -0.06 -12.96 6.17
C HIS A 116 -0.51 -11.76 5.34
N ARG A 117 -0.92 -10.71 6.05
CA ARG A 117 -1.56 -9.53 5.48
C ARG A 117 -1.19 -8.26 6.27
N GLY A 118 -1.62 -7.09 5.80
CA GLY A 118 -1.36 -5.80 6.47
C GLY A 118 0.12 -5.55 6.80
N CYS A 119 0.44 -5.07 8.01
CA CYS A 119 1.83 -4.78 8.40
C CYS A 119 2.75 -5.99 8.31
N ARG A 120 2.25 -7.21 8.48
CA ARG A 120 3.06 -8.45 8.43
C ARG A 120 3.63 -8.66 7.02
N LEU A 121 2.82 -8.31 6.02
CA LEU A 121 3.24 -8.33 4.62
C LEU A 121 4.28 -7.25 4.36
N ALA A 122 4.06 -6.03 4.85
CA ALA A 122 5.03 -4.93 4.74
C ALA A 122 6.35 -5.20 5.49
N VAL A 123 6.34 -5.99 6.56
CA VAL A 123 7.57 -6.44 7.24
C VAL A 123 8.34 -7.45 6.40
N SER A 124 7.62 -8.38 5.74
CA SER A 124 8.23 -9.46 4.95
C SER A 124 8.70 -9.00 3.56
N TYR A 125 7.96 -8.07 2.96
CA TYR A 125 8.19 -7.49 1.65
C TYR A 125 8.12 -5.95 1.73
N PRO A 126 9.12 -5.31 2.38
CA PRO A 126 9.14 -3.86 2.60
C PRO A 126 9.03 -3.05 1.31
N GLU A 127 9.49 -3.59 0.18
CA GLU A 127 9.37 -2.96 -1.14
C GLU A 127 7.94 -2.61 -1.54
N ILE A 128 6.92 -3.32 -1.01
CA ILE A 128 5.51 -2.99 -1.24
C ILE A 128 5.16 -1.66 -0.58
N ALA A 129 5.46 -1.52 0.72
CA ALA A 129 5.20 -0.29 1.47
C ALA A 129 6.04 0.88 0.93
N GLU A 130 7.29 0.61 0.53
CA GLU A 130 8.17 1.62 -0.09
C GLU A 130 7.60 2.14 -1.42
N MET A 131 7.09 1.26 -2.29
CA MET A 131 6.47 1.67 -3.55
C MET A 131 5.20 2.50 -3.31
N GLN A 132 4.33 2.07 -2.39
CA GLN A 132 3.11 2.82 -2.06
C GLN A 132 3.43 4.19 -1.46
N ALA A 133 4.37 4.26 -0.51
CA ALA A 133 4.82 5.52 0.08
C ALA A 133 5.37 6.46 -0.99
N ARG A 134 6.19 5.95 -1.93
CA ARG A 134 6.72 6.77 -3.03
C ARG A 134 5.58 7.30 -3.92
N ALA A 135 4.61 6.46 -4.28
CA ALA A 135 3.47 6.89 -5.08
C ALA A 135 2.68 8.02 -4.39
N ILE A 136 2.44 7.90 -3.08
CA ILE A 136 1.76 8.90 -2.26
C ILE A 136 2.54 10.22 -2.24
N PHE A 137 3.83 10.17 -1.93
CA PHE A 137 4.64 11.39 -1.79
C PHE A 137 4.88 12.10 -3.11
N GLU A 138 5.16 11.37 -4.18
CA GLU A 138 5.31 11.98 -5.52
C GLU A 138 4.01 12.64 -5.97
N ALA A 139 2.87 11.99 -5.75
CA ALA A 139 1.56 12.56 -6.05
C ALA A 139 1.25 13.80 -5.21
N ALA A 140 1.56 13.78 -3.91
CA ALA A 140 1.38 14.92 -3.02
C ALA A 140 2.23 16.13 -3.44
N VAL A 141 3.47 15.90 -3.86
CA VAL A 141 4.35 16.96 -4.40
C VAL A 141 3.79 17.52 -5.71
N GLU A 142 3.35 16.67 -6.63
CA GLU A 142 2.79 17.12 -7.91
C GLU A 142 1.49 17.91 -7.70
N ALA A 143 0.55 17.38 -6.91
CA ALA A 143 -0.70 18.05 -6.57
C ALA A 143 -0.43 19.40 -5.89
N GLY A 144 0.51 19.44 -4.95
CA GLY A 144 0.85 20.67 -4.23
C GLY A 144 1.45 21.75 -5.13
N ARG A 145 2.27 21.37 -6.12
CA ARG A 145 2.80 22.29 -7.13
C ARG A 145 1.69 22.89 -8.01
N LYS A 146 0.69 22.09 -8.40
CA LYS A 146 -0.44 22.56 -9.22
C LYS A 146 -1.39 23.47 -8.43
N ALA A 147 -1.66 23.13 -7.18
CA ALA A 147 -2.61 23.87 -6.33
C ALA A 147 -2.00 25.12 -5.65
N GLY A 148 -0.66 25.21 -5.60
CA GLY A 148 0.03 26.28 -4.86
C GLY A 148 -0.01 26.12 -3.34
N ALA A 149 -0.49 24.99 -2.84
CA ALA A 149 -0.54 24.65 -1.42
C ALA A 149 -0.16 23.17 -1.25
N LEU A 150 0.74 22.88 -0.32
CA LEU A 150 1.22 21.51 -0.10
C LEU A 150 0.12 20.63 0.49
N VAL A 151 0.04 19.40 -0.01
CA VAL A 151 -0.80 18.33 0.55
C VAL A 151 -0.06 17.73 1.74
N VAL A 152 -0.78 17.53 2.85
CA VAL A 152 -0.29 16.80 4.03
C VAL A 152 -0.92 15.41 4.02
N PRO A 153 -0.29 14.39 3.41
CA PRO A 153 -0.85 13.05 3.39
C PRO A 153 -0.77 12.39 4.76
N GLU A 154 -1.79 11.59 5.07
CA GLU A 154 -1.81 10.73 6.25
C GLU A 154 -1.64 9.28 5.79
N ILE A 155 -0.58 8.60 6.23
CA ILE A 155 -0.29 7.22 5.85
C ILE A 155 -0.60 6.30 7.03
N MET A 156 -1.49 5.34 6.79
CA MET A 156 -1.99 4.43 7.82
C MET A 156 -1.52 3.00 7.57
N VAL A 157 -0.92 2.39 8.60
CA VAL A 157 -0.42 1.01 8.56
C VAL A 157 -1.46 0.00 9.08
N PRO A 158 -1.81 -1.00 8.24
CA PRO A 158 -2.45 -2.27 8.54
C PRO A 158 -2.25 -2.97 9.86
N LEU A 159 -3.28 -3.44 10.55
CA LEU A 159 -3.20 -4.70 11.30
C LEU A 159 -2.07 -4.78 12.35
N VAL A 160 -1.65 -3.64 12.90
CA VAL A 160 -0.54 -3.54 13.85
C VAL A 160 -0.96 -4.15 15.18
N GLY A 161 -0.10 -4.97 15.77
CA GLY A 161 -0.29 -5.52 17.13
C GLY A 161 0.81 -5.10 18.12
N LEU A 162 1.98 -4.73 17.62
CA LEU A 162 3.19 -4.36 18.36
C LEU A 162 3.73 -3.02 17.86
N VAL A 163 4.21 -2.16 18.77
CA VAL A 163 4.88 -0.90 18.39
C VAL A 163 6.05 -1.12 17.42
N LYS A 164 6.82 -2.19 17.60
CA LYS A 164 7.96 -2.53 16.72
C LYS A 164 7.55 -2.88 15.28
N GLU A 165 6.33 -3.38 15.07
CA GLU A 165 5.81 -3.61 13.72
C GLU A 165 5.55 -2.27 13.03
N LEU A 166 4.95 -1.31 13.76
CA LEU A 166 4.73 0.04 13.27
C LEU A 166 6.05 0.76 13.04
N ASP A 167 6.99 0.72 13.99
CA ASP A 167 8.30 1.38 13.88
C ASP A 167 9.06 0.92 12.63
N TYR A 168 9.02 -0.39 12.35
CA TYR A 168 9.68 -0.94 11.17
C TYR A 168 9.10 -0.36 9.88
N VAL A 169 7.78 -0.36 9.73
CA VAL A 169 7.11 0.14 8.53
C VAL A 169 7.24 1.66 8.43
N LYS A 170 7.09 2.39 9.53
CA LYS A 170 7.30 3.85 9.61
C LYS A 170 8.71 4.22 9.16
N ALA A 171 9.75 3.52 9.62
CA ALA A 171 11.11 3.76 9.17
C ALA A 171 11.31 3.56 7.65
N ARG A 172 10.52 2.69 7.00
CA ARG A 172 10.52 2.57 5.53
C ARG A 172 9.85 3.77 4.87
N ILE A 173 8.68 4.18 5.37
CA ILE A 173 7.94 5.36 4.90
C ILE A 173 8.82 6.61 5.01
N ASP A 174 9.45 6.84 6.17
CA ASP A 174 10.28 8.00 6.44
C ASP A 174 11.51 8.06 5.50
N ALA A 175 12.13 6.92 5.24
CA ALA A 175 13.25 6.83 4.30
C ALA A 175 12.84 7.19 2.87
N VAL A 176 11.66 6.74 2.43
CA VAL A 176 11.12 7.08 1.11
C VAL A 176 10.72 8.55 1.04
N ALA A 177 10.07 9.08 2.08
CA ALA A 177 9.72 10.50 2.17
C ALA A 177 10.98 11.37 1.98
N LYS A 178 12.05 11.03 2.71
CA LYS A 178 13.34 11.73 2.59
C LYS A 178 13.91 11.65 1.18
N SER A 179 13.93 10.48 0.55
CA SER A 179 14.40 10.31 -0.84
C SER A 179 13.61 11.21 -1.81
N VAL A 180 12.29 11.24 -1.70
CA VAL A 180 11.44 12.08 -2.56
C VAL A 180 11.67 13.57 -2.29
N MET A 181 11.85 13.98 -1.04
CA MET A 181 12.20 15.38 -0.71
C MET A 181 13.55 15.79 -1.34
N GLU A 182 14.56 14.92 -1.27
CA GLU A 182 15.89 15.17 -1.85
C GLU A 182 15.82 15.27 -3.39
N GLU A 183 15.07 14.38 -4.05
CA GLU A 183 14.91 14.37 -5.50
C GLU A 183 14.10 15.55 -6.03
N THR A 184 13.09 15.99 -5.27
CA THR A 184 12.14 17.03 -5.72
C THR A 184 12.49 18.43 -5.23
N GLY A 185 13.33 18.54 -4.20
CA GLY A 185 13.64 19.80 -3.51
C GLY A 185 12.46 20.39 -2.72
N VAL A 186 11.39 19.61 -2.49
CA VAL A 186 10.18 20.05 -1.78
C VAL A 186 10.15 19.40 -0.40
N LYS A 187 9.96 20.21 0.65
CA LYS A 187 9.69 19.68 1.99
C LYS A 187 8.27 19.12 2.02
N ILE A 188 8.11 17.88 2.46
CA ILE A 188 6.80 17.22 2.60
C ILE A 188 6.49 17.08 4.09
N ASP A 189 5.40 17.67 4.54
CA ASP A 189 4.85 17.37 5.87
C ASP A 189 3.82 16.24 5.71
N TYR A 190 3.86 15.23 6.57
CA TYR A 190 2.97 14.06 6.52
C TYR A 190 2.85 13.46 7.92
N LEU A 191 1.82 12.64 8.13
CA LEU A 191 1.62 11.89 9.37
C LEU A 191 1.68 10.39 9.09
N THR A 192 2.35 9.64 9.94
CA THR A 192 2.26 8.16 9.95
C THR A 192 1.50 7.69 11.17
N GLY A 193 0.37 7.02 10.93
CA GLY A 193 -0.51 6.46 11.95
C GLY A 193 -0.79 4.99 11.74
N THR A 194 -1.70 4.45 12.54
CA THR A 194 -2.06 3.03 12.47
C THR A 194 -3.53 2.79 12.77
N MET A 195 -4.06 1.70 12.22
CA MET A 195 -5.39 1.22 12.52
C MET A 195 -5.38 0.43 13.83
N ILE A 196 -6.29 0.75 14.76
CA ILE A 196 -6.47 0.01 16.01
C ILE A 196 -7.56 -1.05 15.82
N GLU A 197 -7.20 -2.11 15.10
CA GLU A 197 -8.12 -3.19 14.72
C GLU A 197 -7.79 -4.55 15.36
N LEU A 198 -6.65 -4.66 16.05
CA LEU A 198 -6.32 -5.84 16.84
C LEU A 198 -6.52 -5.58 18.34
N PRO A 199 -7.14 -6.50 19.11
CA PRO A 199 -7.34 -6.32 20.55
C PRO A 199 -6.05 -6.00 21.31
N ARG A 200 -4.92 -6.58 20.88
CA ARG A 200 -3.60 -6.31 21.47
C ARG A 200 -3.19 -4.85 21.29
N ALA A 201 -3.49 -4.25 20.13
CA ALA A 201 -3.19 -2.85 19.85
C ALA A 201 -3.97 -1.92 20.79
N ALA A 202 -5.26 -2.20 21.00
CA ALA A 202 -6.09 -1.45 21.95
C ALA A 202 -5.55 -1.55 23.39
N ILE A 203 -5.21 -2.76 23.86
CA ILE A 203 -4.67 -2.98 25.21
C ILE A 203 -3.30 -2.28 25.40
N ARG A 204 -2.49 -2.20 24.35
CA ARG A 204 -1.16 -1.59 24.36
C ARG A 204 -1.10 -0.23 23.66
N ALA A 205 -2.24 0.44 23.52
CA ALA A 205 -2.37 1.68 22.76
C ALA A 205 -1.40 2.78 23.25
N HIS A 206 -1.18 2.88 24.56
CA HIS A 206 -0.22 3.81 25.16
C HIS A 206 1.21 3.67 24.60
N VAL A 207 1.65 2.43 24.30
CA VAL A 207 2.98 2.20 23.71
C VAL A 207 2.97 2.51 22.22
N ILE A 208 1.90 2.13 21.52
CA ILE A 208 1.81 2.37 20.07
C ILE A 208 1.73 3.87 19.77
N ALA A 209 1.08 4.64 20.64
CA ALA A 209 0.96 6.10 20.54
C ALA A 209 2.29 6.84 20.68
N GLU A 210 3.36 6.20 21.19
CA GLU A 210 4.70 6.79 21.19
C GLU A 210 5.26 6.94 19.76
N SER A 211 4.79 6.12 18.82
CA SER A 211 5.25 6.10 17.42
C SER A 211 4.20 6.59 16.42
N ALA A 212 2.93 6.30 16.68
CA ALA A 212 1.81 6.67 15.82
C ALA A 212 1.37 8.12 16.05
N GLU A 213 1.19 8.87 14.96
CA GLU A 213 0.73 10.27 15.03
C GLU A 213 -0.80 10.40 15.04
N PHE A 214 -1.50 9.34 14.65
CA PHE A 214 -2.96 9.21 14.76
C PHE A 214 -3.37 7.74 14.85
N PHE A 215 -4.59 7.50 15.35
CA PHE A 215 -5.28 6.21 15.30
C PHE A 215 -6.54 6.31 14.46
N SER A 216 -6.84 5.23 13.74
CA SER A 216 -8.13 4.99 13.09
C SER A 216 -8.79 3.72 13.57
#